data_AF-A0A956WMT4-F1
#
_entry.id   AF-A0A956WMT4-F1
#
_cell.length_a   1.000
_cell.length_b   1.000
_cell.length_c   1.000
_cell.angle_alpha   90.00
_cell.angle_beta   90.00
_cell.angle_gamma   90.00
#
_symmetry.space_group_name_H-M   'P 1'
#
loop_
_entity.id
_entity.type
_entity.pdbx_description
1 polymer ?
#
loop_
_entity_poly.entity_id
_entity_poly.type
_entity_poly.pdbx_seq_one_letter_code
_entity_poly.pdbx_strand_id
1 'polypeptide(L)'
;MPATPEPHDASPEAGLVDLADVQGIVVFRRPAPYWGSLIFLHVADAAGGRRSLAHFLPQVMTAAGWAAGERDLSVTIALTHAGLAALGVPPETLASFPEQLRDGMAARAHRLGDTGESAPAHWDAPFGNGSIHVVVAVTASSEQLWRERVTAALGQLVQNGVMLLSHQHVAAHPATRTAFGYRDGISFPHVAGLPAGPITTPEPPLATGEFLLGYPGEHGVPLAMP
;
A
#
# COMPACT_ATOMS: atom_id res chain seq x y z
N MET A 1 28.55 38.87 28.42
CA MET A 1 28.58 37.92 27.30
C MET A 1 27.41 36.98 27.46
N PRO A 2 26.44 36.94 26.54
CA PRO A 2 25.36 35.97 26.62
C PRO A 2 25.89 34.60 26.17
N ALA A 3 25.52 33.57 26.92
CA ALA A 3 25.89 32.19 26.67
C ALA A 3 25.29 31.70 25.34
N THR A 4 26.11 31.04 24.53
CA THR A 4 25.71 30.32 23.33
C THR A 4 24.73 29.21 23.72
N PRO A 5 23.57 29.06 23.08
CA PRO A 5 22.73 27.89 23.31
C PRO A 5 23.42 26.65 22.72
N GLU A 6 23.42 25.57 23.49
CA GLU A 6 23.84 24.24 23.00
C GLU A 6 22.90 23.78 21.87
N PRO A 7 23.42 23.08 20.85
CA PRO A 7 22.58 22.53 19.79
C PRO A 7 21.71 21.41 20.35
N HIS A 8 20.42 21.71 20.50
CA HIS A 8 19.37 20.72 20.68
C HIS A 8 19.24 19.86 19.41
N ASP A 9 19.18 18.55 19.65
CA ASP A 9 18.78 17.45 18.76
C ASP A 9 19.41 17.37 17.38
N ALA A 10 20.22 16.32 17.21
CA ALA A 10 20.53 15.77 15.92
C ALA A 10 19.22 15.36 15.23
N SER A 11 18.82 16.14 14.21
CA SER A 11 17.92 15.65 13.17
C SER A 11 18.42 14.28 12.69
N PRO A 12 17.56 13.26 12.54
CA PRO A 12 18.00 12.05 11.87
C PRO A 12 18.48 12.46 10.47
N GLU A 13 19.77 12.22 10.18
CA GLU A 13 20.28 12.27 8.82
C GLU A 13 19.32 11.49 7.94
N ALA A 14 19.03 11.98 6.73
CA ALA A 14 18.22 11.28 5.74
C ALA A 14 18.88 9.93 5.42
N GLY A 15 18.57 8.93 6.24
CA GLY A 15 19.14 7.61 6.17
C GLY A 15 18.68 6.93 4.89
N LEU A 16 19.58 6.17 4.28
CA LEU A 16 19.25 5.32 3.15
C LEU A 16 18.07 4.42 3.53
N VAL A 17 17.01 4.42 2.72
CA VAL A 17 15.83 3.56 2.94
C VAL A 17 16.24 2.10 2.81
N ASP A 18 15.91 1.27 3.80
CA ASP A 18 16.08 -0.17 3.70
C ASP A 18 15.03 -0.77 2.75
N LEU A 19 15.46 -1.08 1.52
CA LEU A 19 14.58 -1.65 0.50
C LEU A 19 14.08 -3.06 0.85
N ALA A 20 14.71 -3.76 1.80
CA ALA A 20 14.20 -5.05 2.27
C ALA A 20 12.97 -4.90 3.18
N ASP A 21 12.78 -3.73 3.79
CA ASP A 21 11.64 -3.44 4.68
C ASP A 21 10.50 -2.67 3.99
N VAL A 22 10.66 -2.33 2.71
CA VAL A 22 9.64 -1.65 1.92
C VAL A 22 9.03 -2.61 0.89
N GLN A 23 7.70 -2.63 0.76
CA GLN A 23 7.03 -3.41 -0.29
C GLN A 23 7.36 -2.83 -1.67
N GLY A 24 7.69 -3.69 -2.64
CA GLY A 24 8.21 -3.26 -3.94
C GLY A 24 7.32 -2.26 -4.69
N ILE A 25 6.00 -2.43 -4.59
CA ILE A 25 5.01 -1.56 -5.25
C ILE A 25 5.07 -0.09 -4.82
N VAL A 26 5.62 0.20 -3.63
CA VAL A 26 5.76 1.57 -3.13
C VAL A 26 6.89 2.30 -3.86
N VAL A 27 7.94 1.55 -4.26
CA VAL A 27 9.18 2.12 -4.80
C VAL A 27 9.21 2.05 -6.33
N PHE A 28 8.81 0.93 -6.91
CA PHE A 28 8.90 0.75 -8.35
C PHE A 28 7.53 0.72 -9.01
N ARG A 29 7.54 1.04 -10.30
CA ARG A 29 6.42 0.73 -11.19
C ARG A 29 6.23 -0.77 -11.26
N ARG A 30 4.97 -1.19 -11.14
CA ARG A 30 4.56 -2.57 -11.41
C ARG A 30 4.99 -2.96 -12.83
N PRO A 31 5.65 -4.12 -13.00
CA PRO A 31 5.97 -4.65 -14.33
C PRO A 31 4.70 -4.82 -15.18
N ALA A 32 4.78 -4.53 -16.47
CA ALA A 32 3.71 -4.75 -17.44
C ALA A 32 4.25 -5.55 -18.64
N PRO A 33 3.45 -6.42 -19.27
CA PRO A 33 2.07 -6.79 -18.90
C PRO A 33 2.02 -7.63 -17.61
N TYR A 34 0.85 -7.66 -16.97
CA TYR A 34 0.60 -8.50 -15.80
C TYR A 34 -0.86 -8.97 -15.74
N TRP A 35 -1.07 -10.08 -15.05
CA TRP A 35 -2.36 -10.58 -14.59
C TRP A 35 -2.39 -10.51 -13.07
N GLY A 36 -3.54 -10.21 -12.48
CA GLY A 36 -3.61 -10.05 -11.03
C GLY A 36 -5.00 -10.14 -10.42
N SER A 37 -5.01 -10.16 -9.10
CA SER A 37 -6.21 -10.07 -8.29
C SER A 37 -6.00 -9.14 -7.10
N LEU A 38 -7.04 -8.37 -6.78
CA LEU A 38 -7.21 -7.75 -5.48
C LEU A 38 -8.14 -8.64 -4.66
N ILE A 39 -7.67 -9.11 -3.50
CA ILE A 39 -8.42 -9.98 -2.59
C ILE A 39 -8.75 -9.17 -1.36
N PHE A 40 -10.05 -9.03 -1.07
CA PHE A 40 -10.55 -8.20 0.03
C PHE A 40 -10.98 -9.10 1.19
N LEU A 41 -10.39 -8.86 2.36
CA LEU A 41 -10.54 -9.72 3.53
C LEU A 41 -11.07 -8.93 4.73
N HIS A 42 -11.92 -9.61 5.51
CA HIS A 42 -12.35 -9.18 6.83
C HIS A 42 -11.62 -10.00 7.90
N VAL A 43 -11.17 -9.34 8.96
CA VAL A 43 -10.57 -10.00 10.13
C VAL A 43 -11.68 -10.24 11.15
N ALA A 44 -12.07 -11.50 11.35
CA ALA A 44 -13.13 -11.90 12.27
C ALA A 44 -12.59 -12.15 13.70
N ASP A 45 -11.35 -12.61 13.81
CA ASP A 45 -10.64 -12.84 15.06
C ASP A 45 -9.23 -12.23 14.97
N ALA A 46 -8.84 -11.42 15.95
CA ALA A 46 -7.55 -10.73 15.94
C ALA A 46 -6.37 -11.72 15.93
N ALA A 47 -6.45 -12.81 16.70
CA ALA A 47 -5.38 -13.80 16.76
C ALA A 47 -5.25 -14.57 15.45
N GLY A 48 -6.37 -14.96 14.84
CA GLY A 48 -6.43 -15.56 13.52
C GLY A 48 -5.94 -14.64 12.41
N GLY A 49 -6.35 -13.37 12.43
CA GLY A 49 -5.87 -12.34 11.52
C GLY A 49 -4.35 -12.22 11.54
N ARG A 50 -3.75 -12.13 12.74
CA ARG A 50 -2.28 -12.08 12.89
C ARG A 50 -1.59 -13.36 12.40
N ARG A 51 -2.14 -14.54 12.71
CA ARG A 51 -1.62 -15.82 12.18
C ARG A 51 -1.70 -15.88 10.65
N SER A 52 -2.80 -15.40 10.06
CA SER A 52 -2.99 -15.35 8.62
C SER A 52 -1.96 -14.42 7.97
N LEU A 53 -1.77 -13.22 8.52
CA LEU A 53 -0.76 -12.29 8.02
C LEU A 53 0.65 -12.88 8.11
N ALA A 54 1.01 -13.48 9.24
CA ALA A 54 2.32 -14.12 9.43
C ALA A 54 2.62 -15.20 8.37
N HIS A 55 1.58 -15.89 7.89
CA HIS A 55 1.69 -16.88 6.81
C HIS A 55 1.91 -16.25 5.43
N PHE A 56 1.34 -15.06 5.16
CA PHE A 56 1.55 -14.33 3.91
C PHE A 56 2.83 -13.50 3.88
N LEU A 57 3.33 -13.04 5.04
CA LEU A 57 4.51 -12.16 5.13
C LEU A 57 5.73 -12.67 4.33
N PRO A 58 6.12 -13.95 4.38
CA PRO A 58 7.26 -14.45 3.58
C PRO A 58 7.07 -14.39 2.07
N GLN A 59 5.84 -14.19 1.60
CA GLN A 59 5.49 -14.10 0.18
C GLN A 59 5.41 -12.64 -0.29
N VAL A 60 5.39 -11.67 0.63
CA VAL A 60 5.31 -10.25 0.31
C VAL A 60 6.58 -9.83 -0.42
N MET A 61 6.40 -9.22 -1.57
CA MET A 61 7.50 -8.82 -2.43
C MET A 61 8.08 -7.49 -1.98
N THR A 62 9.36 -7.48 -1.64
CA THR A 62 10.09 -6.30 -1.16
C THR A 62 10.66 -5.49 -2.32
N ALA A 63 11.02 -4.23 -2.05
CA ALA A 63 11.69 -3.38 -3.00
C ALA A 63 13.10 -3.92 -3.34
N ALA A 64 13.79 -4.55 -2.38
CA ALA A 64 15.05 -5.23 -2.62
C ALA A 64 14.88 -6.39 -3.63
N GLY A 65 13.84 -7.23 -3.48
CA GLY A 65 13.55 -8.31 -4.44
C GLY A 65 13.27 -7.78 -5.85
N TRP A 66 12.48 -6.71 -5.97
CA TRP A 66 12.24 -6.06 -7.25
C TRP A 66 13.50 -5.41 -7.86
N ALA A 67 14.39 -4.86 -7.04
CA ALA A 67 15.69 -4.35 -7.48
C ALA A 67 16.60 -5.48 -8.00
N ALA A 68 16.53 -6.65 -7.39
CA ALA A 68 17.24 -7.86 -7.82
C ALA A 68 16.63 -8.54 -9.05
N GLY A 69 15.47 -8.08 -9.52
CA GLY A 69 14.82 -8.58 -10.74
C GLY A 69 13.70 -9.60 -10.51
N GLU A 70 13.30 -9.86 -9.26
CA GLU A 70 12.22 -10.79 -8.91
C GLU A 70 10.85 -10.20 -9.25
N ARG A 71 10.45 -10.29 -10.51
CA ARG A 71 9.30 -9.53 -11.06
C ARG A 71 8.18 -10.41 -11.64
N ASP A 72 8.37 -11.73 -11.64
CA ASP A 72 7.40 -12.67 -12.20
C ASP A 72 6.16 -12.87 -11.33
N LEU A 73 6.30 -12.69 -10.02
CA LEU A 73 5.22 -12.76 -9.06
C LEU A 73 5.44 -11.69 -7.99
N SER A 74 4.37 -10.99 -7.63
CA SER A 74 4.38 -10.03 -6.53
C SER A 74 3.13 -10.22 -5.69
N VAL A 75 3.34 -10.32 -4.38
CA VAL A 75 2.27 -10.21 -3.38
C VAL A 75 2.50 -8.92 -2.60
N THR A 76 1.44 -8.14 -2.45
CA THR A 76 1.42 -6.91 -1.64
C THR A 76 0.26 -6.99 -0.66
N ILE A 77 0.47 -6.54 0.56
CA ILE A 77 -0.57 -6.46 1.59
C ILE A 77 -0.77 -5.01 2.00
N ALA A 78 -2.02 -4.56 2.04
CA ALA A 78 -2.41 -3.28 2.62
C ALA A 78 -3.44 -3.51 3.73
N LEU A 79 -3.40 -2.67 4.76
CA LEU A 79 -4.30 -2.71 5.91
C LEU A 79 -5.08 -1.40 6.00
N THR A 80 -6.38 -1.50 6.29
CA THR A 80 -7.19 -0.32 6.63
C THR A 80 -7.04 0.02 8.11
N HIS A 81 -7.44 1.23 8.51
CA HIS A 81 -7.50 1.59 9.94
C HIS A 81 -8.39 0.63 10.74
N ALA A 82 -9.57 0.31 10.21
CA ALA A 82 -10.46 -0.70 10.78
C ALA A 82 -9.80 -2.09 10.87
N GLY A 83 -8.98 -2.46 9.88
CA GLY A 83 -8.21 -3.70 9.90
C GLY A 83 -7.14 -3.73 10.97
N LEU A 84 -6.40 -2.63 11.17
CA LEU A 84 -5.43 -2.50 12.27
C LEU A 84 -6.14 -2.63 13.63
N ALA A 85 -7.29 -1.98 13.79
CA ALA A 85 -8.11 -2.11 14.99
C ALA A 85 -8.58 -3.56 15.21
N ALA A 86 -9.07 -4.24 14.17
CA ALA A 86 -9.51 -5.62 14.22
C ALA A 86 -8.36 -6.61 14.51
N LEU A 87 -7.12 -6.25 14.18
CA LEU A 87 -5.91 -7.01 14.51
C LEU A 87 -5.41 -6.75 15.94
N GLY A 88 -6.06 -5.84 16.69
CA GLY A 88 -5.75 -5.53 18.08
C GLY A 88 -4.61 -4.53 18.26
N VAL A 89 -4.36 -3.66 17.27
CA VAL A 89 -3.41 -2.55 17.43
C VAL A 89 -3.92 -1.60 18.53
N PRO A 90 -3.05 -1.11 19.44
CA PRO A 90 -3.49 -0.26 20.55
C PRO A 90 -4.16 1.06 20.10
N PRO A 91 -5.14 1.58 20.84
CA PRO A 91 -5.84 2.81 20.49
C PRO A 91 -4.94 4.04 20.31
N GLU A 92 -3.87 4.15 21.10
CA GLU A 92 -2.89 5.24 21.01
C GLU A 92 -2.13 5.25 19.68
N THR A 93 -1.71 4.06 19.21
CA THR A 93 -1.12 3.85 17.88
C THR A 93 -2.15 4.12 16.79
N LEU A 94 -3.39 3.67 16.96
CA LEU A 94 -4.46 3.95 15.99
C LEU A 94 -4.79 5.44 15.87
N ALA A 95 -4.61 6.22 16.94
CA ALA A 95 -4.89 7.65 16.99
C ALA A 95 -3.80 8.50 16.33
N SER A 96 -2.56 8.00 16.20
CA SER A 96 -1.45 8.74 15.58
C SER A 96 -1.53 8.79 14.05
N PHE A 97 -2.28 7.87 13.43
CA PHE A 97 -2.43 7.83 11.97
C PHE A 97 -3.11 9.11 11.42
N PRO A 98 -2.79 9.51 10.18
CA PRO A 98 -3.43 10.64 9.52
C PRO A 98 -4.96 10.52 9.49
N GLU A 99 -5.67 11.65 9.61
CA GLU A 99 -7.15 11.68 9.63
C GLU A 99 -7.77 10.94 8.43
N GLN A 100 -7.11 11.00 7.28
CA GLN A 100 -7.55 10.41 6.02
C GLN A 100 -7.67 8.89 6.12
N LEU A 101 -6.70 8.26 6.81
CA LEU A 101 -6.70 6.81 7.02
C LEU A 101 -7.70 6.43 8.12
N ARG A 102 -7.79 7.25 9.19
CA ARG A 102 -8.71 7.01 10.31
C ARG A 102 -10.19 7.10 9.89
N ASP A 103 -10.55 8.11 9.10
CA ASP A 103 -11.93 8.32 8.63
C ASP A 103 -12.34 7.28 7.58
N GLY A 104 -11.41 6.89 6.70
CA GLY A 104 -11.68 6.06 5.52
C GLY A 104 -12.36 6.81 4.37
N MET A 105 -12.37 6.20 3.19
CA MET A 105 -12.86 6.83 1.95
C MET A 105 -14.35 7.22 2.00
N ALA A 106 -15.21 6.34 2.53
CA ALA A 106 -16.66 6.55 2.52
C ALA A 106 -17.08 7.79 3.31
N ALA A 107 -16.51 7.98 4.51
CA ALA A 107 -16.78 9.16 5.35
C ALA A 107 -16.31 10.47 4.67
N ARG A 108 -15.32 10.36 3.77
CA ARG A 108 -14.71 11.49 3.06
C ARG A 108 -15.27 11.70 1.65
N ALA A 109 -16.26 10.93 1.22
CA ALA A 109 -16.82 10.96 -0.13
C ALA A 109 -17.24 12.36 -0.60
N HIS A 110 -17.83 13.18 0.28
CA HIS A 110 -18.20 14.56 -0.02
C HIS A 110 -17.01 15.44 -0.42
N ARG A 111 -15.81 15.19 0.12
CA ARG A 111 -14.56 15.92 -0.25
C ARG A 111 -14.01 15.45 -1.60
N LEU A 112 -14.30 14.20 -1.97
CA LEU A 112 -13.87 13.58 -3.23
C LEU A 112 -14.80 13.89 -4.40
N GLY A 113 -16.01 14.40 -4.12
CA GLY A 113 -17.05 14.66 -5.12
C GLY A 113 -18.02 13.50 -5.34
N ASP A 114 -17.85 12.40 -4.59
CA ASP A 114 -18.68 11.19 -4.68
C ASP A 114 -20.05 11.44 -4.03
N THR A 115 -20.97 11.98 -4.84
CA THR A 115 -22.32 12.42 -4.45
C THR A 115 -23.38 11.91 -5.42
N GLY A 116 -24.66 12.01 -5.06
CA GLY A 116 -25.75 11.52 -5.91
C GLY A 116 -25.60 10.04 -6.21
N GLU A 117 -25.68 9.65 -7.49
CA GLU A 117 -25.50 8.26 -7.94
C GLU A 117 -24.11 7.68 -7.64
N SER A 118 -23.10 8.52 -7.40
CA SER A 118 -21.75 8.10 -7.02
C SER A 118 -21.52 8.09 -5.51
N ALA A 119 -22.54 8.39 -4.69
CA ALA A 119 -22.41 8.38 -3.23
C ALA A 119 -22.09 6.97 -2.68
N PRO A 120 -21.45 6.86 -1.50
CA PRO A 120 -21.07 5.55 -0.94
C PRO A 120 -22.19 4.53 -0.77
N ALA A 121 -23.44 4.99 -0.63
CA ALA A 121 -24.62 4.12 -0.57
C ALA A 121 -24.88 3.34 -1.88
N HIS A 122 -24.26 3.75 -2.98
CA HIS A 122 -24.37 3.14 -4.30
C HIS A 122 -23.09 2.44 -4.76
N TRP A 123 -22.03 2.43 -3.93
CA TRP A 123 -20.81 1.69 -4.26
C TRP A 123 -21.07 0.18 -4.20
N ASP A 124 -20.38 -0.55 -5.09
CA ASP A 124 -20.45 -2.01 -5.09
C ASP A 124 -19.96 -2.57 -3.74
N ALA A 125 -20.62 -3.64 -3.28
CA ALA A 125 -20.12 -4.37 -2.13
C ALA A 125 -18.75 -5.00 -2.46
N PRO A 126 -17.78 -5.03 -1.51
CA PRO A 126 -17.91 -4.69 -0.09
C PRO A 126 -17.45 -3.26 0.25
N PHE A 127 -17.36 -2.34 -0.71
CA PHE A 127 -16.89 -0.97 -0.47
C PHE A 127 -17.93 -0.15 0.32
N GLY A 128 -17.47 0.95 0.91
CA GLY A 128 -18.35 1.94 1.56
C GLY A 128 -18.74 1.63 3.02
N ASN A 129 -18.69 0.38 3.46
CA ASN A 129 -19.21 -0.04 4.77
C ASN A 129 -18.13 -0.32 5.86
N GLY A 130 -16.85 -0.17 5.53
CA GLY A 130 -15.74 -0.39 6.48
C GLY A 130 -15.40 -1.86 6.78
N SER A 131 -16.04 -2.83 6.12
CA SER A 131 -15.80 -4.26 6.36
C SER A 131 -14.44 -4.77 5.86
N ILE A 132 -13.84 -4.07 4.88
CA ILE A 132 -12.52 -4.42 4.32
C ILE A 132 -11.43 -4.07 5.34
N HIS A 133 -10.77 -5.09 5.87
CA HIS A 133 -9.69 -4.96 6.85
C HIS A 133 -8.31 -5.13 6.21
N VAL A 134 -8.19 -6.08 5.29
CA VAL A 134 -6.94 -6.38 4.59
C VAL A 134 -7.20 -6.47 3.09
N VAL A 135 -6.29 -5.93 2.29
CA VAL A 135 -6.25 -6.12 0.85
C VAL A 135 -4.96 -6.84 0.49
N VAL A 136 -5.08 -7.97 -0.20
CA VAL A 136 -3.93 -8.69 -0.76
C VAL A 136 -3.97 -8.52 -2.28
N ALA A 137 -2.96 -7.87 -2.83
CA ALA A 137 -2.78 -7.78 -4.27
C ALA A 137 -1.79 -8.85 -4.71
N VAL A 138 -2.21 -9.72 -5.65
CA VAL A 138 -1.35 -10.72 -6.28
C VAL A 138 -1.24 -10.36 -7.75
N THR A 139 -0.02 -10.22 -8.27
CA THR A 139 0.22 -9.98 -9.69
C THR A 139 1.30 -10.91 -10.22
N ALA A 140 1.15 -11.41 -11.44
CA ALA A 140 2.13 -12.26 -12.09
C ALA A 140 2.36 -11.89 -13.56
N SER A 141 3.52 -12.30 -14.08
CA SER A 141 3.95 -12.12 -15.49
C SER A 141 3.28 -13.08 -16.46
N SER A 142 2.49 -14.05 -15.97
CA SER A 142 1.66 -14.92 -16.81
C SER A 142 0.31 -15.23 -16.16
N GLU A 143 -0.70 -15.48 -16.98
CA GLU A 143 -2.04 -15.84 -16.51
C GLU A 143 -2.04 -17.14 -15.71
N GLN A 144 -1.27 -18.13 -16.16
CA GLN A 144 -1.16 -19.43 -15.49
C GLN A 144 -0.60 -19.27 -14.07
N LEU A 145 0.54 -18.58 -13.93
CA LEU A 145 1.16 -18.34 -12.63
C LEU A 145 0.24 -17.56 -11.70
N TRP A 146 -0.46 -16.55 -12.21
CA TRP A 146 -1.45 -15.79 -11.46
C TRP A 146 -2.59 -16.70 -10.93
N ARG A 147 -3.19 -17.53 -11.80
CA ARG A 147 -4.30 -18.42 -11.42
C ARG A 147 -3.88 -19.43 -10.36
N GLU A 148 -2.72 -20.06 -10.53
CA GLU A 148 -2.16 -21.00 -9.56
C GLU A 148 -1.98 -20.31 -8.19
N ARG A 149 -1.41 -19.10 -8.17
CA ARG A 149 -1.13 -18.38 -6.92
C ARG A 149 -2.37 -17.86 -6.22
N VAL A 150 -3.34 -17.31 -6.94
CA VAL A 150 -4.60 -16.87 -6.36
C VAL A 150 -5.38 -18.05 -5.81
N THR A 151 -5.42 -19.19 -6.51
CA THR A 151 -6.08 -20.41 -6.02
C THR A 151 -5.45 -20.88 -4.72
N ALA A 152 -4.12 -20.92 -4.65
CA ALA A 152 -3.39 -21.27 -3.42
C ALA A 152 -3.70 -20.29 -2.27
N ALA A 153 -3.67 -18.98 -2.55
CA ALA A 153 -3.96 -17.95 -1.54
C ALA A 153 -5.39 -18.07 -0.99
N LEU A 154 -6.39 -18.23 -1.87
CA LEU A 154 -7.79 -18.38 -1.47
C LEU A 154 -8.04 -19.66 -0.66
N GLY A 155 -7.42 -20.78 -1.04
CA GLY A 155 -7.53 -22.04 -0.30
C GLY A 155 -6.98 -21.95 1.13
N GLN A 156 -5.99 -21.09 1.38
CA GLN A 156 -5.37 -20.91 2.69
C GLN A 156 -6.14 -19.96 3.62
N LEU A 157 -7.02 -19.11 3.09
CA LEU A 157 -7.76 -18.11 3.87
C LEU A 157 -8.93 -18.70 4.67
N VAL A 158 -9.53 -19.80 4.21
CA VAL A 158 -10.78 -20.36 4.75
C VAL A 158 -10.68 -20.86 6.20
N GLN A 159 -9.47 -21.03 6.75
CA GLN A 159 -9.26 -21.74 8.03
C GLN A 159 -8.67 -20.88 9.16
N ASN A 160 -8.41 -19.59 8.94
CA ASN A 160 -7.49 -18.85 9.81
C ASN A 160 -8.06 -17.56 10.46
N GLY A 161 -9.38 -17.45 10.65
CA GLY A 161 -9.97 -16.28 11.33
C GLY A 161 -10.03 -15.00 10.48
N VAL A 162 -9.86 -15.16 9.17
CA VAL A 162 -10.13 -14.15 8.15
C VAL A 162 -11.23 -14.64 7.21
N MET A 163 -12.06 -13.74 6.72
CA MET A 163 -13.14 -14.03 5.78
C MET A 163 -12.86 -13.38 4.45
N LEU A 164 -13.03 -14.12 3.36
CA LEU A 164 -13.05 -13.56 2.02
C LEU A 164 -14.34 -12.78 1.81
N LEU A 165 -14.24 -11.48 1.54
CA LEU A 165 -15.38 -10.64 1.20
C LEU A 165 -15.64 -10.63 -0.30
N SER A 166 -14.58 -10.44 -1.07
CA SER A 166 -14.62 -10.36 -2.53
C SER A 166 -13.22 -10.55 -3.10
N HIS A 167 -13.15 -10.83 -4.40
CA HIS A 167 -11.93 -10.72 -5.17
C HIS A 167 -12.22 -10.08 -6.52
N GLN A 168 -11.30 -9.26 -7.02
CA GLN A 168 -11.44 -8.61 -8.31
C GLN A 168 -10.24 -8.95 -9.18
N HIS A 169 -10.50 -9.31 -10.44
CA HIS A 169 -9.45 -9.51 -11.42
C HIS A 169 -8.98 -8.15 -11.95
N VAL A 170 -7.65 -8.00 -12.06
CA VAL A 170 -7.00 -6.85 -12.66
C VAL A 170 -5.96 -7.35 -13.66
N ALA A 171 -5.80 -6.63 -14.77
CA ALA A 171 -4.75 -6.91 -15.74
C ALA A 171 -4.26 -5.60 -16.35
N ALA A 172 -2.97 -5.52 -16.67
CA ALA A 172 -2.47 -4.42 -17.48
C ALA A 172 -2.84 -4.63 -18.94
N HIS A 173 -3.36 -3.58 -19.58
CA HIS A 173 -3.42 -3.54 -21.03
C HIS A 173 -1.99 -3.63 -21.59
N PRO A 174 -1.70 -4.46 -22.61
CA PRO A 174 -0.34 -4.61 -23.15
C PRO A 174 0.30 -3.29 -23.60
N ALA A 175 -0.51 -2.35 -24.10
CA ALA A 175 -0.06 -1.01 -24.51
C ALA A 175 -0.01 0.03 -23.38
N THR A 176 -0.26 -0.34 -22.11
CA THR A 176 -0.35 0.57 -20.95
C THR A 176 -1.28 1.76 -21.21
N ARG A 177 -2.51 1.48 -21.67
CA ARG A 177 -3.53 2.50 -21.97
C ARG A 177 -4.72 2.38 -21.03
N THR A 178 -5.34 3.52 -20.74
CA THR A 178 -6.61 3.59 -20.00
C THR A 178 -7.77 3.06 -20.84
N ALA A 179 -8.94 2.83 -20.23
CA ALA A 179 -10.16 2.45 -20.94
C ALA A 179 -10.62 3.49 -21.98
N PHE A 180 -10.21 4.76 -21.83
CA PHE A 180 -10.47 5.83 -22.79
C PHE A 180 -9.41 5.91 -23.91
N GLY A 181 -8.42 5.03 -23.90
CA GLY A 181 -7.40 4.93 -24.94
C GLY A 181 -6.18 5.84 -24.75
N TYR A 182 -6.03 6.55 -23.63
CA TYR A 182 -4.86 7.39 -23.35
C TYR A 182 -3.69 6.56 -22.81
N ARG A 183 -2.45 6.93 -23.14
CA ARG A 183 -1.26 6.31 -22.54
C ARG A 183 -1.19 6.70 -21.06
N ASP A 184 -1.05 5.72 -20.20
CA ASP A 184 -0.94 5.90 -18.76
C ASP A 184 0.49 5.66 -18.28
N GLY A 185 0.77 6.05 -17.05
CA GLY A 185 2.04 5.81 -16.39
C GLY A 185 3.19 6.58 -17.04
N ILE A 186 3.00 7.86 -17.36
CA ILE A 186 4.06 8.69 -17.96
C ILE A 186 4.89 9.40 -16.90
N SER A 187 4.27 10.08 -15.93
CA SER A 187 5.00 10.85 -14.91
C SER A 187 4.89 10.19 -13.55
N PHE A 188 6.03 10.04 -12.87
CA PHE A 188 6.15 9.55 -11.50
C PHE A 188 7.14 10.45 -10.77
N PRO A 189 6.92 10.72 -9.48
CA PRO A 189 7.85 11.51 -8.69
C PRO A 189 9.18 10.78 -8.57
N HIS A 190 10.27 11.55 -8.53
CA HIS A 190 11.53 11.08 -7.97
C HIS A 190 11.47 11.28 -6.46
N VAL A 191 11.90 10.29 -5.70
CA VAL A 191 11.89 10.36 -4.23
C VAL A 191 13.33 10.24 -3.75
N ALA A 192 13.76 11.18 -2.92
CA ALA A 192 15.08 11.19 -2.33
C ALA A 192 15.35 9.86 -1.59
N GLY A 193 16.55 9.31 -1.75
CA GLY A 193 16.95 8.06 -1.10
C GLY A 193 16.36 6.78 -1.69
N LEU A 194 15.45 6.88 -2.69
CA LEU A 194 14.90 5.72 -3.40
C LEU A 194 15.52 5.56 -4.80
N PRO A 195 15.56 4.34 -5.37
CA PRO A 195 15.98 4.11 -6.75
C PRO A 195 15.18 4.97 -7.74
N ALA A 196 15.90 5.66 -8.64
CA ALA A 196 15.27 6.46 -9.67
C ALA A 196 14.51 5.58 -10.68
N GLY A 197 13.32 6.04 -11.08
CA GLY A 197 12.56 5.41 -12.16
C GLY A 197 13.21 5.64 -13.54
N PRO A 198 12.75 4.93 -14.59
CA PRO A 198 13.30 5.04 -15.94
C PRO A 198 13.01 6.38 -16.64
N ILE A 199 12.21 7.25 -16.01
CA ILE A 199 11.78 8.52 -16.60
C ILE A 199 12.43 9.64 -15.81
N THR A 200 13.32 10.38 -16.47
CA THR A 200 13.96 11.58 -15.92
C THR A 200 12.98 12.74 -16.00
N THR A 201 12.66 13.35 -14.87
CA THR A 201 11.97 14.64 -14.83
C THR A 201 12.99 15.73 -14.47
N PRO A 202 12.78 16.99 -14.89
CA PRO A 202 13.62 18.12 -14.46
C PRO A 202 13.32 18.56 -13.02
N GLU A 203 12.31 17.99 -12.39
CA GLU A 203 11.89 18.32 -11.04
C GLU A 203 12.87 17.71 -10.01
N PRO A 204 13.19 18.44 -8.93
CA PRO A 204 14.01 17.87 -7.86
C PRO A 204 13.29 16.69 -7.20
N PRO A 205 14.04 15.71 -6.65
CA PRO A 205 13.43 14.62 -5.89
C PRO A 205 12.65 15.15 -4.68
N LEU A 206 11.48 14.57 -4.43
CA LEU A 206 10.66 14.81 -3.25
C LEU A 206 11.26 14.12 -2.02
N ALA A 207 11.05 14.71 -0.84
CA ALA A 207 11.44 14.13 0.43
C ALA A 207 10.79 12.75 0.65
N THR A 208 11.56 11.82 1.20
CA THR A 208 11.13 10.43 1.44
C THR A 208 9.86 10.35 2.29
N GLY A 209 9.70 11.27 3.25
CA GLY A 209 8.54 11.34 4.15
C GLY A 209 7.20 11.64 3.48
N GLU A 210 7.20 12.13 2.24
CA GLU A 210 5.97 12.30 1.45
C GLU A 210 5.37 10.94 1.02
N PHE A 211 6.15 9.86 1.05
CA PHE A 211 5.75 8.52 0.59
C PHE A 211 5.94 7.43 1.65
N LEU A 212 6.96 7.55 2.51
CA LEU A 212 7.27 6.59 3.57
C LEU A 212 7.11 7.24 4.94
N LEU A 213 6.16 6.76 5.74
CA LEU A 213 6.01 7.19 7.12
C LEU A 213 7.30 6.92 7.92
N GLY A 214 7.62 7.83 8.85
CA GLY A 214 8.80 7.75 9.69
C GLY A 214 10.04 8.44 9.13
N TYR A 215 9.99 8.89 7.88
CA TYR A 215 11.03 9.73 7.28
C TYR A 215 10.61 11.21 7.28
N PRO A 216 11.57 12.16 7.31
CA PRO A 216 11.27 13.58 7.19
C PRO A 216 10.56 13.89 5.86
N GLY A 217 9.43 14.61 5.93
CA GLY A 217 8.79 15.20 4.74
C GLY A 217 9.48 16.49 4.28
N GLU A 218 8.87 17.20 3.33
CA GLU A 218 9.43 18.45 2.76
C GLU A 218 9.62 19.56 3.81
N HIS A 219 8.85 19.50 4.89
CA HIS A 219 8.96 20.44 6.02
C HIS A 219 10.03 20.02 7.05
N GLY A 220 10.80 18.95 6.78
CA GLY A 220 11.84 18.42 7.66
C GLY A 220 11.33 17.69 8.90
N VAL A 221 10.02 17.51 9.03
CA VAL A 221 9.38 16.84 10.18
C VAL A 221 8.81 15.50 9.70
N PRO A 222 9.10 14.38 10.39
CA PRO A 222 8.47 13.11 10.07
C PRO A 222 6.99 13.15 10.49
N LEU A 223 6.13 12.51 9.69
CA LEU A 223 4.78 12.20 10.16
C LEU A 223 4.89 11.29 11.38
N ALA A 224 4.03 11.53 12.38
CA ALA A 224 4.02 10.73 13.60
C ALA A 224 3.91 9.25 13.24
N MET A 225 4.86 8.46 13.75
CA MET A 225 4.86 7.02 13.58
C MET A 225 3.87 6.39 14.57
N PRO A 226 3.00 5.47 14.12
CA PRO A 226 2.17 4.62 14.97
C PRO A 226 2.96 3.70 15.90
#